data_AF-A0A7Y0ES72-F1
#
_entry.id   AF-A0A7Y0ES72-F1
#
_cell.length_a   1.000
_cell.length_b   1.000
_cell.length_c   1.000
_cell.angle_alpha   90.00
_cell.angle_beta   90.00
_cell.angle_gamma   90.00
#
_symmetry.space_group_name_H-M   'P 1'
#
loop_
_entity.id
_entity.type
_entity.pdbx_description
1 polymer ?
#
loop_
_entity_poly.entity_id
_entity_poly.type
_entity_poly.pdbx_seq_one_letter_code
_entity_poly.pdbx_strand_id
1 'polypeptide(L)'
;MSDVTTVTVRGLYETLLGLLGPTHWWPADCRFEIAMGAILTQNTAWSNVERALGRLKAADALHPQAIVELPADELAELIRSAGYCRTKAGYLQSFCAWLLQVCDDQDCLDDDRLRRCVDDRTDDELRAELLSIRGIGGETADDLMLYVFDRPAFIADRYARRMFETLGVRDLKSSYEGFHARVQPHVDSWSVEDLKEFHGLIDEFGKTCRSETDWQESVLSRYRLTFEKLEHVEHEFGPVWNADSRVLVLGSMPSPKSRQMRFYYGHPQNRFWPVMAAIFDDDSCLNPNGAISADALVEARRQFALRHHVALWDVVASCDIAGASDASIRNVVPNDIASIVARSNITHVFTTGAKAGQLYRKLCMPALAAAGFRELPMDVLPSTSPANAAMCLNRLVDAYRCVADCAVLSQ
;
A
#
# COMPACT_ATOMS: atom_id res chain seq x y z
N MET A 1 -13.19 -30.34 -19.09
CA MET A 1 -13.17 -28.87 -19.01
C MET A 1 -12.51 -28.57 -17.68
N SER A 2 -11.26 -28.09 -17.68
CA SER A 2 -10.59 -27.70 -16.44
C SER A 2 -11.36 -26.55 -15.81
N ASP A 3 -11.71 -26.65 -14.52
CA ASP A 3 -12.39 -25.58 -13.80
C ASP A 3 -11.55 -24.31 -13.83
N VAL A 4 -12.12 -23.26 -14.43
CA VAL A 4 -11.48 -21.95 -14.49
C VAL A 4 -11.73 -21.24 -13.16
N THR A 5 -10.66 -20.93 -12.44
CA THR A 5 -10.70 -20.26 -11.13
C THR A 5 -10.58 -18.75 -11.31
N THR A 6 -11.41 -17.97 -10.62
CA THR A 6 -11.28 -16.50 -10.64
C THR A 6 -10.30 -16.03 -9.56
N VAL A 7 -9.43 -15.06 -9.89
CA VAL A 7 -8.45 -14.47 -8.96
C VAL A 7 -8.48 -12.95 -9.02
N THR A 8 -8.22 -12.31 -7.88
CA THR A 8 -7.92 -10.86 -7.82
C THR A 8 -6.44 -10.62 -8.11
N VAL A 9 -6.00 -9.35 -8.19
CA VAL A 9 -4.56 -9.01 -8.29
C VAL A 9 -3.78 -9.55 -7.08
N ARG A 10 -4.36 -9.47 -5.87
CA ARG A 10 -3.74 -10.07 -4.67
C ARG A 10 -3.70 -11.60 -4.74
N GLY A 11 -4.79 -12.22 -5.21
CA GLY A 11 -4.81 -13.67 -5.41
C GLY A 11 -3.80 -14.14 -6.47
N LEU A 12 -3.53 -13.33 -7.49
CA LEU A 12 -2.45 -13.58 -8.46
C LEU A 12 -1.07 -13.54 -7.79
N TYR A 13 -0.78 -12.50 -7.00
CA TYR A 13 0.46 -12.42 -6.21
C TYR A 13 0.66 -13.67 -5.34
N GLU A 14 -0.35 -14.06 -4.57
CA GLU A 14 -0.29 -15.25 -3.71
C GLU A 14 -0.12 -16.55 -4.51
N THR A 15 -0.76 -16.64 -5.68
CA THR A 15 -0.62 -17.78 -6.59
C THR A 15 0.81 -17.89 -7.12
N LEU A 16 1.38 -16.78 -7.60
CA LEU A 16 2.76 -16.75 -8.11
C LEU A 16 3.76 -17.05 -7.00
N LEU A 17 3.59 -16.44 -5.83
CA LEU A 17 4.45 -16.67 -4.67
C LEU A 17 4.43 -18.12 -4.22
N GLY A 18 3.25 -18.77 -4.23
CA GLY A 18 3.14 -20.20 -3.93
C GLY A 18 3.77 -21.12 -4.98
N LEU A 19 3.88 -20.66 -6.23
CA LEU A 19 4.48 -21.43 -7.33
C LEU A 19 5.99 -21.31 -7.40
N LEU A 20 6.52 -20.10 -7.23
CA LEU A 20 7.94 -19.77 -7.44
C LEU A 20 8.72 -19.64 -6.13
N GLY A 21 8.04 -19.36 -5.02
CA GLY A 21 8.68 -18.88 -3.80
C GLY A 21 9.14 -17.41 -3.93
N PRO A 22 9.71 -16.83 -2.85
CA PRO A 22 10.26 -15.48 -2.89
C PRO A 22 11.41 -15.37 -3.91
N THR A 23 11.39 -14.30 -4.69
CA THR A 23 12.34 -14.03 -5.76
C THR A 23 13.54 -13.22 -5.29
N HIS A 24 13.37 -12.38 -4.24
CA HIS A 24 14.40 -11.44 -3.78
C HIS A 24 14.96 -10.55 -4.91
N TRP A 25 14.11 -10.27 -5.90
CA TRP A 25 14.43 -9.46 -7.06
C TRP A 25 14.58 -8.00 -6.62
N TRP A 26 15.65 -7.26 -6.93
CA TRP A 26 16.57 -7.28 -8.08
C TRP A 26 18.02 -7.54 -7.62
N PRO A 27 18.81 -8.41 -8.28
CA PRO A 27 20.19 -8.67 -7.88
C PRO A 27 21.14 -7.51 -8.28
N ALA A 28 21.50 -6.66 -7.32
CA ALA A 28 22.46 -5.56 -7.52
C ALA A 28 23.23 -5.28 -6.22
N ASP A 29 24.43 -4.69 -6.32
CA ASP A 29 25.26 -4.38 -5.14
C ASP A 29 24.75 -3.14 -4.39
N CYS A 30 24.11 -2.20 -5.10
CA CYS A 30 23.58 -0.95 -4.54
C CYS A 30 22.44 -0.38 -5.41
N ARG A 31 21.70 0.60 -4.89
CA ARG A 31 20.60 1.29 -5.59
C ARG A 31 21.07 2.01 -6.85
N PHE A 32 22.27 2.56 -6.84
CA PHE A 32 22.81 3.24 -8.03
C PHE A 32 23.03 2.26 -9.18
N GLU A 33 23.50 1.04 -8.91
CA GLU A 33 23.62 0.00 -9.92
C GLU A 33 22.25 -0.39 -10.49
N ILE A 34 21.22 -0.47 -9.65
CA ILE A 34 19.84 -0.72 -10.11
C ILE A 34 19.39 0.39 -11.06
N ALA A 35 19.63 1.66 -10.72
CA ALA A 35 19.27 2.79 -11.57
C ALA A 35 19.92 2.72 -12.95
N MET A 36 21.22 2.40 -13.01
CA MET A 36 21.93 2.19 -14.29
C MET A 36 21.39 0.97 -15.04
N GLY A 37 21.12 -0.13 -14.33
CA GLY A 37 20.53 -1.35 -14.87
C GLY A 37 19.19 -1.11 -15.55
N ALA A 38 18.27 -0.39 -14.89
CA ALA A 38 16.95 -0.06 -15.43
C ALA A 38 17.04 0.71 -16.76
N ILE A 39 17.93 1.72 -16.84
CA ILE A 39 18.15 2.49 -18.08
C ILE A 39 18.78 1.59 -19.17
N LEU A 40 19.74 0.74 -18.79
CA LEU A 40 20.44 -0.13 -19.73
C LEU A 40 19.60 -1.31 -20.24
N THR A 41 18.59 -1.76 -19.48
CA THR A 41 17.69 -2.87 -19.86
C THR A 41 16.74 -2.50 -20.99
N GLN A 42 16.51 -1.20 -21.26
CA GLN A 42 15.64 -0.75 -22.34
C GLN A 42 16.01 -1.41 -23.68
N ASN A 43 15.13 -2.26 -24.21
CA ASN A 43 15.35 -3.04 -25.43
C ASN A 43 16.64 -3.90 -25.40
N THR A 44 16.99 -4.51 -24.27
CA THR A 44 18.26 -5.24 -24.10
C THR A 44 18.12 -6.41 -23.15
N ALA A 45 18.75 -7.54 -23.48
CA ALA A 45 18.79 -8.70 -22.60
C ALA A 45 19.66 -8.43 -21.37
N TRP A 46 19.23 -8.90 -20.20
CA TRP A 46 19.93 -8.68 -18.92
C TRP A 46 21.42 -9.09 -18.94
N SER A 47 21.77 -10.22 -19.57
CA SER A 47 23.17 -10.66 -19.68
C SER A 47 24.11 -9.67 -20.40
N ASN A 48 23.56 -8.83 -21.28
CA ASN A 48 24.31 -7.75 -21.92
C ASN A 48 24.42 -6.49 -21.05
N VAL A 49 23.43 -6.27 -20.18
CA VAL A 49 23.43 -5.22 -19.16
C VAL A 49 24.47 -5.53 -18.09
N GLU A 50 24.50 -6.76 -17.56
CA GLU A 50 25.52 -7.21 -16.59
C GLU A 50 26.95 -7.00 -17.12
N ARG A 51 27.17 -7.29 -18.41
CA ARG A 51 28.46 -7.03 -19.07
C ARG A 51 28.79 -5.54 -19.16
N ALA A 52 27.81 -4.68 -19.36
CA ALA A 52 28.01 -3.23 -19.41
C ALA A 52 28.30 -2.69 -18.01
N LEU A 53 27.51 -3.07 -17.01
CA LEU A 53 27.72 -2.70 -15.60
C LEU A 53 29.09 -3.17 -15.10
N GLY A 54 29.49 -4.40 -15.40
CA GLY A 54 30.82 -4.92 -15.05
C GLY A 54 31.97 -4.13 -15.69
N ARG A 55 31.79 -3.61 -16.91
CA ARG A 55 32.77 -2.72 -17.56
C ARG A 55 32.81 -1.33 -16.93
N LEU A 56 31.67 -0.77 -16.58
CA LEU A 56 31.60 0.49 -15.83
C LEU A 56 32.30 0.36 -14.48
N LYS A 57 32.05 -0.71 -13.73
CA LYS A 57 32.75 -1.01 -12.46
C LYS A 57 34.26 -1.15 -12.66
N ALA A 58 34.69 -1.91 -13.66
CA ALA A 58 36.12 -2.10 -13.93
C ALA A 58 36.85 -0.82 -14.37
N ALA A 59 36.11 0.16 -14.90
CA ALA A 59 36.60 1.47 -15.28
C ALA A 59 36.44 2.54 -14.19
N ASP A 60 35.96 2.16 -12.99
CA ASP A 60 35.61 3.09 -11.90
C ASP A 60 34.61 4.19 -12.32
N ALA A 61 33.77 3.86 -13.31
CA ALA A 61 32.81 4.78 -13.92
C ALA A 61 31.39 4.59 -13.38
N LEU A 62 31.16 3.64 -12.47
CA LEU A 62 29.85 3.42 -11.84
C LEU A 62 29.62 4.42 -10.69
N HIS A 63 29.72 5.71 -11.01
CA HIS A 63 29.49 6.83 -10.10
C HIS A 63 28.81 7.98 -10.87
N PRO A 64 27.80 8.70 -10.32
CA PRO A 64 27.09 9.76 -11.05
C PRO A 64 28.00 10.84 -11.64
N GLN A 65 28.93 11.36 -10.85
CA GLN A 65 29.91 12.35 -11.32
C GLN A 65 30.78 11.79 -12.47
N ALA A 66 31.30 10.57 -12.32
CA ALA A 66 32.14 9.94 -13.35
C ALA A 66 31.37 9.75 -14.66
N ILE A 67 30.10 9.31 -14.60
CA ILE A 67 29.24 9.16 -15.78
C ILE A 67 29.04 10.50 -16.51
N VAL A 68 28.80 11.58 -15.77
CA VAL A 68 28.58 12.93 -16.33
C VAL A 68 29.85 13.48 -16.98
N GLU A 69 31.02 13.26 -16.36
CA GLU A 69 32.31 13.75 -16.84
C GLU A 69 32.88 12.92 -18.00
N LEU A 70 32.52 11.65 -18.11
CA LEU A 70 33.05 10.76 -19.14
C LEU A 70 32.65 11.24 -20.54
N PRO A 71 33.59 11.33 -21.51
CA PRO A 71 33.24 11.62 -22.89
C PRO A 71 32.20 10.64 -23.43
N ALA A 72 31.17 11.14 -24.12
CA ALA A 72 30.03 10.32 -24.54
C ALA A 72 30.42 9.10 -25.41
N ASP A 73 31.46 9.22 -26.24
CA ASP A 73 31.97 8.11 -27.06
C ASP A 73 32.66 7.03 -26.21
N GLU A 74 33.36 7.41 -25.14
CA GLU A 74 33.98 6.48 -24.19
C GLU A 74 32.92 5.77 -23.34
N LEU A 75 31.90 6.51 -22.89
CA LEU A 75 30.77 5.91 -22.18
C LEU A 75 30.02 4.90 -23.06
N ALA A 76 29.75 5.28 -24.31
CA ALA A 76 29.10 4.41 -25.30
C ALA A 76 29.91 3.14 -25.59
N GLU A 77 31.24 3.22 -25.51
CA GLU A 77 32.16 2.11 -25.67
C GLU A 77 32.08 1.11 -24.49
N LEU A 78 32.06 1.64 -23.25
CA LEU A 78 31.90 0.84 -22.02
C LEU A 78 30.58 0.08 -22.01
N ILE A 79 29.49 0.73 -22.39
CA ILE A 79 28.14 0.15 -22.39
C ILE A 79 27.75 -0.51 -23.72
N ARG A 80 28.70 -0.71 -24.65
CA ARG A 80 28.39 -1.20 -26.01
C ARG A 80 27.57 -2.50 -26.02
N SER A 81 27.81 -3.41 -25.08
CA SER A 81 27.06 -4.67 -24.99
C SER A 81 25.56 -4.45 -24.85
N ALA A 82 25.15 -3.35 -24.22
CA ALA A 82 23.74 -3.03 -23.98
C ALA A 82 23.01 -2.46 -25.21
N GLY A 83 23.63 -2.37 -26.39
CA GLY A 83 22.98 -1.87 -27.60
C GLY A 83 22.54 -0.41 -27.52
N TYR A 84 22.23 0.22 -28.67
CA TYR A 84 21.87 1.65 -28.74
C TYR A 84 22.79 2.57 -27.91
N CYS A 85 24.07 2.22 -27.80
CA CYS A 85 24.92 2.68 -26.70
C CYS A 85 25.18 4.19 -26.72
N ARG A 86 25.23 4.82 -27.89
CA ARG A 86 25.33 6.28 -28.01
C ARG A 86 24.12 7.00 -27.41
N THR A 87 22.93 6.47 -27.66
CA THR A 87 21.68 7.01 -27.12
C THR A 87 21.62 6.78 -25.61
N LYS A 88 21.91 5.56 -25.16
CA LYS A 88 21.90 5.21 -23.74
C LYS A 88 22.95 5.94 -22.93
N ALA A 89 24.13 6.22 -23.50
CA ALA A 89 25.14 7.05 -22.85
C ALA A 89 24.55 8.43 -22.48
N GLY A 90 23.84 9.06 -23.43
CA GLY A 90 23.12 10.31 -23.15
C GLY A 90 22.01 10.18 -22.10
N TYR A 91 21.34 9.02 -22.01
CA TYR A 91 20.31 8.78 -21.00
C TYR A 91 20.92 8.65 -19.59
N LEU A 92 21.99 7.86 -19.46
CA LEU A 92 22.74 7.74 -18.20
C LEU A 92 23.25 9.09 -17.74
N GLN A 93 23.84 9.88 -18.64
CA GLN A 93 24.31 11.24 -18.35
C GLN A 93 23.18 12.17 -17.91
N SER A 94 22.02 12.12 -18.58
CA SER A 94 20.87 12.95 -18.23
C SER A 94 20.32 12.61 -16.83
N PHE A 95 20.21 11.32 -16.51
CA PHE A 95 19.79 10.87 -15.19
C PHE A 95 20.81 11.21 -14.10
N CYS A 96 22.10 10.97 -14.33
CA CYS A 96 23.15 11.28 -13.35
C CYS A 96 23.26 12.79 -13.09
N ALA A 97 23.10 13.63 -14.12
CA ALA A 97 23.07 15.08 -13.96
C ALA A 97 21.89 15.55 -13.11
N TRP A 98 20.69 14.97 -13.31
CA TRP A 98 19.54 15.23 -12.44
C TRP A 98 19.80 14.74 -11.01
N LEU A 99 20.32 13.53 -10.83
CA LEU A 99 20.59 12.96 -9.51
C LEU A 99 21.57 13.82 -8.70
N LEU A 100 22.65 14.32 -9.32
CA LEU A 100 23.61 15.22 -8.69
C LEU A 100 22.97 16.55 -8.25
N GLN A 101 21.97 17.05 -8.98
CA GLN A 101 21.23 18.26 -8.58
C GLN A 101 20.30 18.01 -7.39
N VAL A 102 19.74 16.81 -7.28
CA VAL A 102 18.77 16.45 -6.23
C VAL A 102 19.47 16.01 -4.94
N CYS A 103 20.60 15.31 -5.02
CA CYS A 103 21.32 14.82 -3.85
C CYS A 103 22.06 15.91 -3.04
N ASP A 104 22.32 17.09 -3.62
CA ASP A 104 23.12 18.19 -3.03
C ASP A 104 24.48 17.73 -2.43
N ASP A 105 25.03 16.63 -2.95
CA ASP A 105 26.28 16.01 -2.51
C ASP A 105 26.90 15.24 -3.70
N GLN A 106 28.23 15.32 -3.81
CA GLN A 106 28.99 14.64 -4.86
C GLN A 106 29.16 13.13 -4.58
N ASP A 107 29.10 12.69 -3.32
CA ASP A 107 29.25 11.28 -2.92
C ASP A 107 27.89 10.54 -2.82
N CYS A 108 27.11 10.64 -3.89
CA CYS A 108 25.78 10.05 -4.10
C CYS A 108 25.75 8.50 -4.25
N LEU A 109 26.62 7.77 -3.55
CA LEU A 109 26.68 6.29 -3.58
C LEU A 109 26.12 5.60 -2.33
N ASP A 110 25.85 6.34 -1.25
CA ASP A 110 25.19 5.76 -0.07
C ASP A 110 23.70 5.51 -0.36
N ASP A 111 23.28 4.24 -0.29
CA ASP A 111 21.90 3.83 -0.62
C ASP A 111 20.85 4.57 0.21
N ASP A 112 21.17 4.85 1.47
CA ASP A 112 20.29 5.48 2.43
C ASP A 112 20.08 6.97 2.10
N ARG A 113 21.15 7.68 1.72
CA ARG A 113 21.09 9.05 1.21
C ARG A 113 20.41 9.12 -0.14
N LEU A 114 20.75 8.22 -1.07
CA LEU A 114 20.17 8.18 -2.40
C LEU A 114 18.65 7.97 -2.31
N ARG A 115 18.19 7.08 -1.43
CA ARG A 115 16.75 6.90 -1.18
C ARG A 115 16.10 8.18 -0.66
N ARG A 116 16.76 8.88 0.28
CA ARG A 116 16.20 10.05 0.98
C ARG A 116 16.29 11.37 0.24
N CYS A 117 17.06 11.47 -0.84
CA CYS A 117 17.23 12.73 -1.56
C CYS A 117 15.95 13.28 -2.21
N VAL A 118 14.87 12.49 -2.22
CA VAL A 118 13.55 12.83 -2.77
C VAL A 118 12.44 12.87 -1.70
N ASP A 119 12.79 12.88 -0.41
CA ASP A 119 11.82 12.86 0.70
C ASP A 119 10.96 14.14 0.76
N ASP A 120 11.40 15.23 0.12
CA ASP A 120 10.68 16.51 0.02
C ASP A 120 9.63 16.56 -1.10
N ARG A 121 9.55 15.51 -1.95
CA ARG A 121 8.61 15.39 -3.06
C ARG A 121 7.51 14.39 -2.74
N THR A 122 6.30 14.64 -3.23
CA THR A 122 5.24 13.63 -3.34
C THR A 122 5.57 12.59 -4.42
N ASP A 123 4.86 11.46 -4.41
CA ASP A 123 5.08 10.38 -5.41
C ASP A 123 4.82 10.89 -6.84
N ASP A 124 3.76 11.68 -7.02
CA ASP A 124 3.38 12.26 -8.31
C ASP A 124 4.41 13.28 -8.81
N GLU A 125 4.93 14.13 -7.91
CA GLU A 125 5.98 15.11 -8.25
C GLU A 125 7.27 14.40 -8.68
N LEU A 126 7.72 13.41 -7.91
CA LEU A 126 8.91 12.62 -8.26
C LEU A 126 8.73 11.92 -9.61
N ARG A 127 7.59 11.28 -9.85
CA ARG A 127 7.32 10.59 -11.13
C ARG A 127 7.36 11.58 -12.29
N ALA A 128 6.75 12.76 -12.13
CA ALA A 128 6.74 13.80 -13.15
C ALA A 128 8.16 14.34 -13.44
N GLU A 129 8.97 14.53 -12.41
CA GLU A 129 10.39 14.90 -12.55
C GLU A 129 11.16 13.83 -13.33
N LEU A 130 11.05 12.55 -12.94
CA LEU A 130 11.72 11.44 -13.60
C LEU A 130 11.33 11.33 -15.08
N LEU A 131 10.04 11.46 -15.41
CA LEU A 131 9.54 11.44 -16.78
C LEU A 131 10.01 12.64 -17.63
N SER A 132 10.43 13.74 -17.00
CA SER A 132 11.00 14.88 -17.70
C SER A 132 12.45 14.64 -18.15
N ILE A 133 13.13 13.65 -17.56
CA ILE A 133 14.51 13.30 -17.88
C ILE A 133 14.56 12.61 -19.24
N ARG A 134 15.41 13.12 -20.12
CA ARG A 134 15.63 12.54 -21.44
C ARG A 134 16.06 11.07 -21.32
N GLY A 135 15.26 10.17 -21.88
CA GLY A 135 15.54 8.74 -21.91
C GLY A 135 14.86 7.91 -20.83
N ILE A 136 14.10 8.55 -19.94
CA ILE A 136 13.30 7.89 -18.92
C ILE A 136 11.84 7.87 -19.38
N GLY A 137 11.33 6.67 -19.70
CA GLY A 137 9.91 6.44 -19.97
C GLY A 137 9.18 5.92 -18.74
N GLY A 138 7.87 5.68 -18.84
CA GLY A 138 7.02 5.18 -17.74
C GLY A 138 7.62 4.00 -17.00
N GLU A 139 7.99 2.93 -17.71
CA GLU A 139 8.60 1.73 -17.11
C GLU A 139 9.85 2.04 -16.29
N THR A 140 10.81 2.76 -16.88
CA THR A 140 12.04 3.13 -16.18
C THR A 140 11.78 4.11 -15.02
N ALA A 141 10.82 5.03 -15.16
CA ALA A 141 10.46 5.93 -14.06
C ALA A 141 9.90 5.13 -12.87
N ASP A 142 9.00 4.19 -13.14
CA ASP A 142 8.37 3.36 -12.10
C ASP A 142 9.39 2.36 -11.49
N ASP A 143 10.35 1.85 -12.26
CA ASP A 143 11.49 1.06 -11.74
C ASP A 143 12.34 1.87 -10.77
N LEU A 144 12.67 3.12 -11.13
CA LEU A 144 13.44 4.04 -10.28
C LEU A 144 12.66 4.37 -9.00
N MET A 145 11.37 4.69 -9.12
CA MET A 145 10.51 4.90 -7.95
C MET A 145 10.56 3.71 -7.00
N LEU A 146 10.30 2.51 -7.51
CA LEU A 146 10.15 1.30 -6.69
C LEU A 146 11.47 0.82 -6.09
N TYR A 147 12.52 0.66 -6.91
CA TYR A 147 13.76 0.02 -6.47
C TYR A 147 14.80 0.99 -5.93
N VAL A 148 14.82 2.21 -6.44
CA VAL A 148 15.88 3.18 -6.13
C VAL A 148 15.43 4.10 -5.01
N PHE A 149 14.18 4.58 -5.03
CA PHE A 149 13.68 5.55 -4.05
C PHE A 149 12.71 4.98 -3.00
N ASP A 150 12.38 3.68 -3.06
CA ASP A 150 11.38 3.03 -2.19
C ASP A 150 10.02 3.75 -2.20
N ARG A 151 9.60 4.20 -3.38
CA ARG A 151 8.28 4.80 -3.60
C ARG A 151 7.39 3.76 -4.29
N PRO A 152 6.17 3.52 -3.79
CA PRO A 152 5.32 2.45 -4.32
C PRO A 152 4.93 2.72 -5.78
N ALA A 153 5.30 1.81 -6.68
CA ALA A 153 4.92 1.85 -8.09
C ALA A 153 4.72 0.43 -8.65
N PHE A 154 3.71 0.24 -9.50
CA PHE A 154 3.49 -1.02 -10.23
C PHE A 154 4.26 -1.00 -11.55
N ILE A 155 5.14 -1.98 -11.78
CA ILE A 155 5.87 -2.04 -13.04
C ILE A 155 4.99 -2.71 -14.11
N ALA A 156 4.41 -1.90 -14.99
CA ALA A 156 3.49 -2.34 -16.05
C ALA A 156 4.23 -2.83 -17.32
N ASP A 157 5.29 -3.62 -17.12
CA ASP A 157 6.19 -4.08 -18.17
C ASP A 157 5.52 -5.06 -19.17
N ARG A 158 6.33 -5.57 -20.10
CA ARG A 158 5.84 -6.53 -21.11
C ARG A 158 5.42 -7.86 -20.49
N TYR A 159 6.08 -8.34 -19.43
CA TYR A 159 5.71 -9.60 -18.79
C TYR A 159 4.38 -9.46 -18.04
N ALA A 160 4.21 -8.39 -17.25
CA ALA A 160 2.96 -8.05 -16.58
C ALA A 160 1.82 -7.98 -17.59
N ARG A 161 2.03 -7.30 -18.72
CA ARG A 161 1.01 -7.18 -19.76
C ARG A 161 0.56 -8.53 -20.29
N ARG A 162 1.51 -9.36 -20.75
CA ARG A 162 1.21 -10.69 -21.31
C ARG A 162 0.52 -11.60 -20.30
N MET A 163 0.94 -11.52 -19.03
CA MET A 163 0.31 -12.25 -17.95
C MET A 163 -1.15 -11.83 -17.77
N PHE A 164 -1.45 -10.53 -17.69
CA PHE A 164 -2.82 -10.04 -17.51
C PHE A 164 -3.71 -10.35 -18.73
N GLU A 165 -3.18 -10.29 -19.95
CA GLU A 165 -3.87 -10.73 -21.17
C GLU A 165 -4.21 -12.22 -21.13
N THR A 166 -3.27 -13.07 -20.68
CA THR A 166 -3.45 -14.52 -20.53
C THR A 166 -4.51 -14.85 -19.48
N LEU A 167 -4.57 -14.07 -18.41
CA LEU A 167 -5.59 -14.16 -17.36
C LEU A 167 -6.95 -13.59 -17.81
N GLY A 168 -7.09 -13.17 -19.08
CA GLY A 168 -8.37 -12.81 -19.68
C GLY A 168 -8.79 -11.36 -19.51
N VAL A 169 -7.88 -10.45 -19.14
CA VAL A 169 -8.16 -9.02 -19.11
C VAL A 169 -8.14 -8.46 -20.54
N ARG A 170 -9.30 -8.08 -21.07
CA ARG A 170 -9.48 -7.72 -22.50
C ARG A 170 -9.44 -6.22 -22.79
N ASP A 171 -9.52 -5.38 -21.76
CA ASP A 171 -9.60 -3.91 -21.86
C ASP A 171 -8.29 -3.19 -21.51
N LEU A 172 -7.15 -3.90 -21.60
CA LEU A 172 -5.84 -3.29 -21.39
C LEU A 172 -5.52 -2.30 -22.51
N LYS A 173 -5.35 -1.03 -22.14
CA LYS A 173 -4.92 0.02 -23.08
C LYS A 173 -3.57 -0.33 -23.70
N SER A 174 -3.35 0.04 -24.96
CA SER A 174 -2.13 -0.28 -25.69
C SER A 174 -0.87 0.39 -25.13
N SER A 175 -0.99 1.56 -24.50
CA SER A 175 0.15 2.27 -23.90
C SER A 175 0.51 1.72 -22.52
N TYR A 176 1.78 1.88 -22.13
CA TYR A 176 2.26 1.64 -20.77
C TYR A 176 1.40 2.37 -19.74
N GLU A 177 1.25 3.70 -19.88
CA GLU A 177 0.46 4.53 -18.96
C GLU A 177 -0.99 4.07 -18.81
N GLY A 178 -1.61 3.62 -19.91
CA GLY A 178 -2.99 3.15 -19.86
C GLY A 178 -3.14 1.79 -19.18
N PHE A 179 -2.13 0.92 -19.30
CA PHE A 179 -2.09 -0.34 -18.56
C PHE A 179 -1.76 -0.11 -17.08
N HIS A 180 -0.75 0.71 -16.80
CA HIS A 180 -0.36 1.13 -15.46
C HIS A 180 -1.56 1.71 -14.69
N ALA A 181 -2.25 2.71 -15.25
CA ALA A 181 -3.41 3.33 -14.63
C ALA A 181 -4.60 2.37 -14.39
N ARG A 182 -4.65 1.25 -15.12
CA ARG A 182 -5.68 0.23 -14.93
C ARG A 182 -5.39 -0.67 -13.74
N VAL A 183 -4.12 -0.96 -13.45
CA VAL A 183 -3.71 -1.91 -12.41
C VAL A 183 -3.31 -1.20 -11.11
N GLN A 184 -2.62 -0.07 -11.20
CA GLN A 184 -2.09 0.70 -10.07
C GLN A 184 -3.10 0.87 -8.92
N PRO A 185 -4.38 1.26 -9.16
CA PRO A 185 -5.35 1.38 -8.08
C PRO A 185 -5.56 0.11 -7.25
N HIS A 186 -5.34 -1.06 -7.84
CA HIS A 186 -5.50 -2.36 -7.16
C HIS A 186 -4.29 -2.76 -6.30
N VAL A 187 -3.21 -1.98 -6.34
CA VAL A 187 -1.98 -2.20 -5.56
C VAL A 187 -1.52 -0.97 -4.78
N ASP A 188 -2.23 0.18 -4.85
CA ASP A 188 -1.89 1.43 -4.13
C ASP A 188 -1.66 1.27 -2.62
N SER A 189 -2.26 0.25 -2.00
CA SER A 189 -2.13 -0.02 -0.56
C SER A 189 -1.05 -1.03 -0.21
N TRP A 190 -0.37 -1.60 -1.21
CA TRP A 190 0.66 -2.61 -1.00
C TRP A 190 1.93 -1.93 -0.52
N SER A 191 2.72 -2.65 0.27
CA SER A 191 4.04 -2.16 0.67
C SER A 191 5.01 -2.17 -0.51
N VAL A 192 6.09 -1.42 -0.39
CA VAL A 192 7.19 -1.43 -1.36
C VAL A 192 7.76 -2.84 -1.53
N GLU A 193 7.86 -3.61 -0.44
CA GLU A 193 8.35 -4.98 -0.46
C GLU A 193 7.43 -5.91 -1.24
N ASP A 194 6.10 -5.82 -1.01
CA ASP A 194 5.12 -6.62 -1.75
C ASP A 194 5.13 -6.27 -3.25
N LEU A 195 5.31 -4.99 -3.60
CA LEU A 195 5.41 -4.54 -5.00
C LEU A 195 6.70 -5.03 -5.68
N LYS A 196 7.85 -4.95 -5.00
CA LYS A 196 9.14 -5.48 -5.49
C LYS A 196 9.05 -6.98 -5.73
N GLU A 197 8.48 -7.71 -4.78
CA GLU A 197 8.30 -9.15 -4.88
C GLU A 197 7.29 -9.50 -5.99
N PHE A 198 6.18 -8.77 -6.10
CA PHE A 198 5.22 -9.01 -7.17
C PHE A 198 5.80 -8.78 -8.57
N HIS A 199 6.58 -7.71 -8.76
CA HIS A 199 7.29 -7.49 -10.01
C HIS A 199 8.30 -8.61 -10.30
N GLY A 200 9.11 -9.01 -9.32
CA GLY A 200 10.04 -10.14 -9.47
C GLY A 200 9.34 -11.45 -9.85
N LEU A 201 8.21 -11.75 -9.21
CA LEU A 201 7.39 -12.93 -9.54
C LEU A 201 6.84 -12.89 -10.96
N ILE A 202 6.38 -11.72 -11.43
CA ILE A 202 5.91 -11.52 -12.80
C ILE A 202 7.05 -11.76 -13.79
N ASP A 203 8.21 -11.17 -13.55
CA ASP A 203 9.38 -11.26 -14.43
C ASP A 203 9.92 -12.71 -14.50
N GLU A 204 10.13 -13.35 -13.35
CA GLU A 204 10.62 -14.74 -13.27
C GLU A 204 9.63 -15.72 -13.91
N PHE A 205 8.33 -15.58 -13.64
CA PHE A 205 7.33 -16.37 -14.35
C PHE A 205 7.38 -16.11 -15.86
N GLY A 206 7.43 -14.84 -16.25
CA GLY A 206 7.45 -14.40 -17.63
C GLY A 206 8.64 -14.93 -18.44
N LYS A 207 9.83 -15.05 -17.81
CA LYS A 207 11.02 -15.65 -18.41
C LYS A 207 10.83 -17.14 -18.75
N THR A 208 9.95 -17.85 -18.04
CA THR A 208 9.60 -19.24 -18.37
C THR A 208 8.67 -19.35 -19.59
N CYS A 209 7.94 -18.29 -19.94
CA CYS A 209 6.98 -18.26 -21.04
C CYS A 209 7.47 -17.40 -22.23
N ARG A 210 8.16 -18.03 -23.18
CA ARG A 210 8.82 -17.38 -24.34
C ARG A 210 7.90 -17.20 -25.54
N SER A 211 6.83 -17.99 -25.64
CA SER A 211 5.83 -17.96 -26.72
C SER A 211 4.40 -17.78 -26.19
N GLU A 212 3.46 -17.38 -27.05
CA GLU A 212 2.04 -17.32 -26.69
C GLU A 212 1.48 -18.70 -26.30
N THR A 213 1.98 -19.77 -26.93
CA THR A 213 1.65 -21.15 -26.54
C THR A 213 2.12 -21.46 -25.13
N ASP A 214 3.32 -21.03 -24.74
CA ASP A 214 3.84 -21.25 -23.38
C ASP A 214 2.91 -20.60 -22.34
N TRP A 215 2.40 -19.40 -22.63
CA TRP A 215 1.43 -18.72 -21.77
C TRP A 215 0.10 -19.47 -21.68
N GLN A 216 -0.42 -19.95 -22.82
CA GLN A 216 -1.69 -20.68 -22.90
C GLN A 216 -1.64 -22.07 -22.25
N GLU A 217 -0.48 -22.71 -22.24
CA GLU A 217 -0.27 -24.03 -21.60
C GLU A 217 0.23 -23.91 -20.16
N SER A 218 0.58 -22.69 -19.73
CA SER A 218 1.07 -22.45 -18.37
C SER A 218 0.01 -22.77 -17.31
N VAL A 219 0.48 -22.90 -16.08
CA VAL A 219 -0.36 -23.03 -14.89
C VAL A 219 -1.34 -21.86 -14.72
N LEU A 220 -1.05 -20.69 -15.30
CA LEU A 220 -1.93 -19.52 -15.22
C LEU A 220 -3.17 -19.63 -16.13
N SER A 221 -3.15 -20.51 -17.14
CA SER A 221 -4.25 -20.70 -18.09
C SER A 221 -5.58 -21.11 -17.45
N ARG A 222 -5.51 -21.74 -16.26
CA ARG A 222 -6.67 -22.15 -15.46
C ARG A 222 -7.27 -21.01 -14.61
N TYR A 223 -6.66 -19.83 -14.60
CA TYR A 223 -7.13 -18.70 -13.84
C TYR A 223 -7.71 -17.60 -14.75
N ARG A 224 -8.65 -16.83 -14.23
CA ARG A 224 -9.10 -15.57 -14.84
C ARG A 224 -8.99 -14.45 -13.82
N LEU A 225 -8.35 -13.36 -14.23
CA LEU A 225 -8.18 -12.20 -13.36
C LEU A 225 -9.43 -11.33 -13.42
N THR A 226 -9.94 -10.98 -12.25
CA THR A 226 -10.98 -9.97 -12.08
C THR A 226 -10.45 -8.87 -11.19
N PHE A 227 -10.59 -7.63 -11.66
CA PHE A 227 -10.39 -6.47 -10.81
C PHE A 227 -11.47 -6.42 -9.75
N GLU A 228 -11.08 -6.10 -8.51
CA GLU A 228 -12.05 -5.90 -7.44
C GLU A 228 -13.03 -4.80 -7.84
N LYS A 229 -14.33 -5.12 -7.79
CA LYS A 229 -15.36 -4.14 -8.08
C LYS A 229 -15.44 -3.17 -6.92
N LEU A 230 -15.06 -1.94 -7.17
CA LEU A 230 -15.24 -0.84 -6.24
C LEU A 230 -16.67 -0.37 -6.22
N GLU A 231 -17.16 -0.11 -5.01
CA GLU A 231 -18.45 0.51 -4.78
C GLU A 231 -18.22 1.76 -3.95
N HIS A 232 -18.87 2.86 -4.34
CA HIS A 232 -18.92 4.05 -3.51
C HIS A 232 -19.83 3.76 -2.31
N VAL A 233 -19.32 4.00 -1.11
CA VAL A 233 -20.03 3.74 0.15
C VAL A 233 -19.96 4.98 1.02
N GLU A 234 -21.12 5.37 1.54
CA GLU A 234 -21.26 6.41 2.56
C GLU A 234 -21.47 5.78 3.95
N HIS A 235 -21.06 6.50 4.98
CA HIS A 235 -21.30 6.12 6.36
C HIS A 235 -22.75 6.43 6.74
N GLU A 236 -23.60 5.41 6.70
CA GLU A 236 -25.06 5.56 6.76
C GLU A 236 -25.64 5.84 8.16
N PHE A 237 -24.81 5.88 9.22
CA PHE A 237 -25.28 6.07 10.61
C PHE A 237 -24.31 6.88 11.47
N GLY A 238 -24.85 7.60 12.46
CA GLY A 238 -24.05 8.53 13.26
C GLY A 238 -23.16 7.87 14.32
N PRO A 239 -22.28 8.67 14.94
CA PRO A 239 -21.46 8.27 16.09
C PRO A 239 -22.31 7.86 17.31
N VAL A 240 -21.78 7.00 18.16
CA VAL A 240 -22.29 6.75 19.51
C VAL A 240 -21.46 7.59 20.48
N TRP A 241 -22.05 8.60 21.11
CA TRP A 241 -21.36 9.46 22.07
C TRP A 241 -22.36 10.30 22.88
N ASN A 242 -21.86 10.92 23.95
CA ASN A 242 -22.54 11.96 24.73
C ASN A 242 -21.48 12.92 25.33
N ALA A 243 -21.91 13.96 26.05
CA ALA A 243 -20.98 14.93 26.66
C ALA A 243 -19.99 14.27 27.65
N ASP A 244 -20.38 13.16 28.27
CA ASP A 244 -19.57 12.43 29.24
C ASP A 244 -18.58 11.44 28.61
N SER A 245 -18.56 11.29 27.28
CA SER A 245 -17.60 10.41 26.61
C SER A 245 -16.16 10.90 26.82
N ARG A 246 -15.24 9.99 27.14
CA ARG A 246 -13.83 10.27 27.51
C ARG A 246 -12.81 9.70 26.54
N VAL A 247 -13.15 8.60 25.87
CA VAL A 247 -12.31 8.00 24.84
C VAL A 247 -13.10 7.87 23.55
N LEU A 248 -12.44 8.07 22.41
CA LEU A 248 -13.04 7.85 21.08
C LEU A 248 -12.37 6.65 20.42
N VAL A 249 -13.13 5.59 20.17
CA VAL A 249 -12.64 4.43 19.42
C VAL A 249 -13.14 4.52 17.98
N LEU A 250 -12.21 4.46 17.03
CA LEU A 250 -12.44 4.66 15.60
C LEU A 250 -12.10 3.41 14.80
N GLY A 251 -13.07 2.94 14.01
CA GLY A 251 -12.80 2.05 12.87
C GLY A 251 -12.34 2.81 11.63
N SER A 252 -12.05 2.08 10.55
CA SER A 252 -11.77 2.66 9.23
C SER A 252 -13.07 3.06 8.52
N MET A 253 -13.81 2.07 8.03
CA MET A 253 -15.12 2.16 7.38
C MET A 253 -16.00 1.00 7.88
N PRO A 254 -17.28 1.21 8.20
CA PRO A 254 -18.14 0.15 8.72
C PRO A 254 -18.29 -0.98 7.70
N SER A 255 -18.11 -2.23 8.14
CA SER A 255 -18.28 -3.42 7.29
C SER A 255 -19.72 -3.55 6.75
N PRO A 256 -19.96 -4.31 5.66
CA PRO A 256 -21.31 -4.53 5.13
C PRO A 256 -22.32 -4.96 6.19
N LYS A 257 -21.91 -5.81 7.14
CA LYS A 257 -22.76 -6.26 8.24
C LYS A 257 -23.08 -5.14 9.24
N SER A 258 -22.09 -4.29 9.53
CA SER A 258 -22.25 -3.11 10.39
C SER A 258 -23.21 -2.10 9.76
N ARG A 259 -23.13 -1.89 8.44
CA ARG A 259 -24.06 -1.06 7.65
C ARG A 259 -25.49 -1.61 7.70
N GLN A 260 -25.68 -2.90 7.45
CA GLN A 260 -26.99 -3.57 7.54
C GLN A 260 -27.66 -3.40 8.92
N MET A 261 -26.89 -3.51 10.01
CA MET A 261 -27.43 -3.34 11.37
C MET A 261 -27.41 -1.89 11.87
N ARG A 262 -26.86 -0.96 11.07
CA ARG A 262 -26.69 0.46 11.40
C ARG A 262 -25.96 0.67 12.74
N PHE A 263 -24.94 -0.16 12.99
CA PHE A 263 -24.17 -0.13 14.24
C PHE A 263 -22.78 -0.78 14.11
N TYR A 264 -21.88 -0.46 15.03
CA TYR A 264 -20.44 -0.78 14.93
C TYR A 264 -20.11 -2.25 15.23
N TYR A 265 -19.07 -2.74 14.55
CA TYR A 265 -18.47 -4.07 14.74
C TYR A 265 -19.48 -5.23 14.63
N GLY A 266 -20.29 -5.19 13.57
CA GLY A 266 -21.45 -6.07 13.42
C GLY A 266 -21.20 -7.50 12.94
N HIS A 267 -20.00 -7.79 12.42
CA HIS A 267 -19.70 -9.13 11.92
C HIS A 267 -19.66 -10.15 13.08
N PRO A 268 -20.31 -11.32 13.01
CA PRO A 268 -20.39 -12.26 14.13
C PRO A 268 -19.03 -12.76 14.65
N GLN A 269 -18.02 -12.83 13.77
CA GLN A 269 -16.66 -13.21 14.14
C GLN A 269 -15.77 -12.01 14.53
N ASN A 270 -16.30 -10.77 14.52
CA ASN A 270 -15.57 -9.62 15.01
C ASN A 270 -15.48 -9.70 16.54
N ARG A 271 -14.28 -9.49 17.07
CA ARG A 271 -13.96 -9.72 18.48
C ARG A 271 -14.03 -8.45 19.33
N PHE A 272 -14.46 -7.31 18.77
CA PHE A 272 -14.53 -6.04 19.48
C PHE A 272 -15.39 -6.12 20.74
N TRP A 273 -16.65 -6.53 20.63
CA TRP A 273 -17.56 -6.60 21.78
C TRP A 273 -17.09 -7.59 22.86
N PRO A 274 -16.62 -8.81 22.52
CA PRO A 274 -15.95 -9.68 23.49
C PRO A 274 -14.74 -9.05 24.19
N VAL A 275 -13.92 -8.27 23.48
CA VAL A 275 -12.79 -7.54 24.08
C VAL A 275 -13.28 -6.45 25.02
N MET A 276 -14.25 -5.65 24.60
CA MET A 276 -14.82 -4.57 25.42
C MET A 276 -15.45 -5.12 26.71
N ALA A 277 -16.19 -6.22 26.62
CA ALA A 277 -16.76 -6.88 27.78
C ALA A 277 -15.68 -7.33 28.78
N ALA A 278 -14.56 -7.87 28.28
CA ALA A 278 -13.47 -8.36 29.13
C ALA A 278 -12.66 -7.24 29.78
N ILE A 279 -12.39 -6.12 29.09
CA ILE A 279 -11.59 -5.02 29.67
C ILE A 279 -12.38 -4.21 30.71
N PHE A 280 -13.71 -4.20 30.63
CA PHE A 280 -14.60 -3.49 31.56
C PHE A 280 -15.25 -4.41 32.60
N ASP A 281 -15.00 -5.73 32.54
CA ASP A 281 -15.66 -6.75 33.39
C ASP A 281 -17.20 -6.62 33.40
N ASP A 282 -17.77 -6.42 32.20
CA ASP A 282 -19.21 -6.19 31.99
C ASP A 282 -19.68 -6.88 30.69
N ASP A 283 -20.48 -7.93 30.82
CA ASP A 283 -20.96 -8.75 29.70
C ASP A 283 -22.27 -8.24 29.07
N SER A 284 -22.81 -7.11 29.52
CA SER A 284 -24.11 -6.58 29.07
C SER A 284 -24.16 -6.22 27.58
N CYS A 285 -23.02 -6.10 26.91
CA CYS A 285 -22.93 -5.88 25.46
C CYS A 285 -22.90 -7.17 24.61
N LEU A 286 -22.94 -8.34 25.25
CA LEU A 286 -22.90 -9.65 24.61
C LEU A 286 -24.31 -10.24 24.44
N ASN A 287 -24.44 -11.18 23.50
CA ASN A 287 -25.67 -11.95 23.28
C ASN A 287 -25.35 -13.45 23.25
N PRO A 288 -24.90 -14.03 24.38
CA PRO A 288 -24.62 -15.46 24.42
C PRO A 288 -25.90 -16.22 24.07
N ASN A 289 -25.79 -17.18 23.16
CA ASN A 289 -26.88 -18.04 22.69
C ASN A 289 -28.04 -17.34 21.95
N GLY A 290 -27.91 -16.05 21.58
CA GLY A 290 -28.94 -15.35 20.80
C GLY A 290 -30.23 -15.09 21.57
N ALA A 291 -30.15 -14.92 22.90
CA ALA A 291 -31.30 -14.74 23.78
C ALA A 291 -32.09 -13.44 23.55
N ILE A 292 -31.45 -12.41 23.01
CA ILE A 292 -32.10 -11.12 22.69
C ILE A 292 -32.11 -10.83 21.19
N SER A 293 -33.07 -10.03 20.74
CA SER A 293 -33.18 -9.60 19.34
C SER A 293 -31.99 -8.74 18.90
N ALA A 294 -31.80 -8.60 17.58
CA ALA A 294 -30.73 -7.78 17.03
C ALA A 294 -30.84 -6.30 17.48
N ASP A 295 -32.04 -5.74 17.50
CA ASP A 295 -32.28 -4.36 17.93
C ASP A 295 -32.00 -4.16 19.43
N ALA A 296 -32.43 -5.12 20.26
CA ALA A 296 -32.14 -5.10 21.69
C ALA A 296 -30.63 -5.20 21.96
N LEU A 297 -29.89 -5.99 21.16
CA LEU A 297 -28.44 -6.07 21.26
C LEU A 297 -27.74 -4.77 20.84
N VAL A 298 -28.20 -4.12 19.76
CA VAL A 298 -27.68 -2.81 19.35
C VAL A 298 -27.85 -1.79 20.47
N GLU A 299 -29.03 -1.75 21.10
CA GLU A 299 -29.28 -0.84 22.21
C GLU A 299 -28.44 -1.18 23.44
N ALA A 300 -28.32 -2.47 23.81
CA ALA A 300 -27.47 -2.90 24.90
C ALA A 300 -26.01 -2.47 24.71
N ARG A 301 -25.48 -2.62 23.49
CA ARG A 301 -24.13 -2.18 23.13
C ARG A 301 -23.96 -0.66 23.15
N ARG A 302 -24.98 0.10 22.74
CA ARG A 302 -25.00 1.57 22.83
C ARG A 302 -24.95 2.01 24.30
N GLN A 303 -25.79 1.43 25.15
CA GLN A 303 -25.83 1.74 26.58
C GLN A 303 -24.54 1.35 27.29
N PHE A 304 -23.96 0.21 26.93
CA PHE A 304 -22.64 -0.20 27.40
C PHE A 304 -21.58 0.86 27.07
N ALA A 305 -21.48 1.26 25.80
CA ALA A 305 -20.47 2.22 25.35
C ALA A 305 -20.60 3.57 26.09
N LEU A 306 -21.82 4.11 26.19
CA LEU A 306 -22.06 5.38 26.88
C LEU A 306 -21.80 5.31 28.39
N ARG A 307 -22.16 4.21 29.05
CA ARG A 307 -21.92 4.00 30.49
C ARG A 307 -20.43 3.93 30.83
N HIS A 308 -19.64 3.33 29.96
CA HIS A 308 -18.20 3.22 30.11
C HIS A 308 -17.44 4.39 29.47
N HIS A 309 -18.13 5.50 29.16
CA HIS A 309 -17.53 6.71 28.60
C HIS A 309 -16.77 6.49 27.27
N VAL A 310 -17.17 5.48 26.49
CA VAL A 310 -16.60 5.14 25.19
C VAL A 310 -17.47 5.71 24.07
N ALA A 311 -16.92 6.65 23.31
CA ALA A 311 -17.49 7.06 22.03
C ALA A 311 -17.04 6.12 20.90
N LEU A 312 -17.93 5.82 19.96
CA LEU A 312 -17.66 4.98 18.79
C LEU A 312 -17.99 5.73 17.50
N TRP A 313 -17.05 5.69 16.55
CA TRP A 313 -17.29 6.12 15.17
C TRP A 313 -16.31 5.45 14.20
N ASP A 314 -16.18 5.98 13.00
CA ASP A 314 -15.21 5.59 12.00
C ASP A 314 -14.52 6.83 11.42
N VAL A 315 -13.29 6.65 10.95
CA VAL A 315 -12.51 7.73 10.32
C VAL A 315 -13.16 8.22 9.02
N VAL A 316 -13.76 7.31 8.26
CA VAL A 316 -14.24 7.57 6.90
C VAL A 316 -15.74 7.90 6.87
N ALA A 317 -16.09 9.06 6.31
CA ALA A 317 -17.46 9.47 5.99
C ALA A 317 -17.94 8.85 4.68
N SER A 318 -17.10 8.85 3.65
CA SER A 318 -17.36 8.14 2.39
C SER A 318 -16.07 7.73 1.69
N CYS A 319 -16.13 6.66 0.90
CA CYS A 319 -15.01 6.18 0.10
C CYS A 319 -15.48 5.23 -1.00
N ASP A 320 -14.58 4.91 -1.91
CA ASP A 320 -14.71 3.75 -2.77
C ASP A 320 -14.02 2.55 -2.12
N ILE A 321 -14.75 1.44 -1.95
CA ILE A 321 -14.26 0.23 -1.28
C ILE A 321 -14.77 -1.03 -2.00
N ALA A 322 -13.93 -2.07 -2.03
CA ALA A 322 -14.33 -3.42 -2.43
C ALA A 322 -14.76 -4.22 -1.18
N GLY A 323 -16.07 -4.40 -1.03
CA GLY A 323 -16.64 -5.15 0.09
C GLY A 323 -16.34 -4.53 1.46
N ALA A 324 -15.41 -5.15 2.19
CA ALA A 324 -14.93 -4.72 3.51
C ALA A 324 -13.39 -4.66 3.59
N SER A 325 -12.70 -4.66 2.45
CA SER A 325 -11.24 -4.72 2.40
C SER A 325 -10.65 -3.33 2.62
N ASP A 326 -9.99 -3.11 3.77
CA ASP A 326 -9.29 -1.85 4.08
C ASP A 326 -8.22 -1.49 3.05
N ALA A 327 -7.57 -2.51 2.46
CA ALA A 327 -6.59 -2.34 1.39
C ALA A 327 -7.19 -1.72 0.12
N SER A 328 -8.51 -1.83 -0.05
CA SER A 328 -9.23 -1.34 -1.22
C SER A 328 -9.83 0.05 -1.04
N ILE A 329 -9.65 0.69 0.13
CA ILE A 329 -10.23 2.01 0.42
C ILE A 329 -9.47 3.11 -0.34
N ARG A 330 -10.20 3.88 -1.15
CA ARG A 330 -9.71 5.05 -1.91
C ARG A 330 -10.77 6.14 -2.02
N ASN A 331 -10.41 7.31 -2.54
CA ASN A 331 -11.28 8.50 -2.65
C ASN A 331 -11.95 8.86 -1.31
N VAL A 332 -11.15 8.91 -0.25
CA VAL A 332 -11.63 9.02 1.13
C VAL A 332 -12.06 10.45 1.46
N VAL A 333 -13.27 10.57 1.98
CA VAL A 333 -13.74 11.76 2.70
C VAL A 333 -13.78 11.41 4.20
N PRO A 334 -13.09 12.14 5.08
CA PRO A 334 -13.10 11.86 6.51
C PRO A 334 -14.38 12.37 7.20
N ASN A 335 -14.76 11.75 8.32
CA ASN A 335 -15.77 12.27 9.23
C ASN A 335 -15.25 13.50 10.01
N ASP A 336 -16.17 14.40 10.40
CA ASP A 336 -15.86 15.55 11.25
C ASP A 336 -15.76 15.15 12.73
N ILE A 337 -14.64 14.53 13.08
CA ILE A 337 -14.33 14.09 14.45
C ILE A 337 -14.20 15.30 15.40
N ALA A 338 -13.72 16.44 14.91
CA ALA A 338 -13.52 17.64 15.73
C ALA A 338 -14.84 18.12 16.36
N SER A 339 -15.97 17.95 15.66
CA SER A 339 -17.29 18.30 16.18
C SER A 339 -17.68 17.53 17.47
N ILE A 340 -17.27 16.27 17.59
CA ILE A 340 -17.55 15.44 18.77
C ILE A 340 -16.59 15.78 19.89
N VAL A 341 -15.30 15.90 19.57
CA VAL A 341 -14.25 16.25 20.54
C VAL A 341 -14.58 17.59 21.21
N ALA A 342 -15.05 18.58 20.44
CA ALA A 342 -15.41 19.89 20.97
C ALA A 342 -16.63 19.90 21.91
N ARG A 343 -17.43 18.83 21.94
CA ARG A 343 -18.72 18.76 22.66
C ARG A 343 -18.75 17.65 23.71
N SER A 344 -17.61 17.04 23.99
CA SER A 344 -17.46 15.93 24.93
C SER A 344 -16.18 16.08 25.75
N ASN A 345 -16.00 15.19 26.72
CA ASN A 345 -14.81 15.12 27.56
C ASN A 345 -13.74 14.20 26.98
N ILE A 346 -13.69 14.03 25.64
CA ILE A 346 -12.77 13.10 24.99
C ILE A 346 -11.34 13.61 25.13
N THR A 347 -10.50 12.82 25.79
CA THR A 347 -9.08 13.12 26.02
C THR A 347 -8.14 12.17 25.30
N HIS A 348 -8.66 11.09 24.69
CA HIS A 348 -7.82 10.12 23.98
C HIS A 348 -8.56 9.49 22.79
N VAL A 349 -7.85 9.28 21.68
CA VAL A 349 -8.37 8.59 20.51
C VAL A 349 -7.68 7.24 20.35
N PHE A 350 -8.45 6.19 20.09
CA PHE A 350 -7.95 4.87 19.74
C PHE A 350 -8.42 4.51 18.35
N THR A 351 -7.51 4.14 17.45
CA THR A 351 -7.87 3.63 16.12
C THR A 351 -7.76 2.11 16.09
N THR A 352 -8.72 1.40 15.51
CA THR A 352 -8.72 -0.06 15.45
C THR A 352 -8.17 -0.54 14.11
N GLY A 353 -6.89 -0.93 14.08
CA GLY A 353 -6.19 -1.41 12.90
C GLY A 353 -5.34 -0.35 12.18
N ALA A 354 -4.34 -0.81 11.43
CA ALA A 354 -3.35 0.05 10.79
C ALA A 354 -3.96 1.07 9.82
N LYS A 355 -4.98 0.68 9.03
CA LYS A 355 -5.62 1.57 8.05
C LYS A 355 -6.34 2.73 8.72
N ALA A 356 -7.10 2.47 9.80
CA ALA A 356 -7.76 3.53 10.57
C ALA A 356 -6.72 4.52 11.13
N GLY A 357 -5.62 4.02 11.70
CA GLY A 357 -4.52 4.86 12.17
C GLY A 357 -3.87 5.70 11.08
N GLN A 358 -3.59 5.11 9.91
CA GLN A 358 -3.02 5.82 8.76
C GLN A 358 -3.95 6.94 8.27
N LEU A 359 -5.23 6.63 8.05
CA LEU A 359 -6.21 7.61 7.58
C LEU A 359 -6.45 8.71 8.60
N TYR A 360 -6.51 8.39 9.90
CA TYR A 360 -6.66 9.38 10.96
C TYR A 360 -5.49 10.37 10.97
N ARG A 361 -4.24 9.89 10.90
CA ARG A 361 -3.05 10.76 10.85
C ARG A 361 -3.06 11.67 9.62
N LYS A 362 -3.44 11.12 8.47
CA LYS A 362 -3.44 11.85 7.20
C LYS A 362 -4.56 12.89 7.11
N LEU A 363 -5.76 12.56 7.61
CA LEU A 363 -6.99 13.31 7.31
C LEU A 363 -7.59 14.00 8.53
N CYS A 364 -7.57 13.36 9.70
CA CYS A 364 -8.27 13.86 10.89
C CYS A 364 -7.36 14.69 11.80
N MET A 365 -6.10 14.29 11.99
CA MET A 365 -5.16 15.05 12.83
C MET A 365 -4.96 16.51 12.36
N PRO A 366 -4.78 16.80 11.05
CA PRO A 366 -4.67 18.19 10.59
C PRO A 366 -5.94 19.00 10.87
N ALA A 367 -7.13 18.39 10.69
CA ALA A 367 -8.41 19.03 10.95
C ALA A 367 -8.61 19.34 12.44
N LEU A 368 -8.24 18.39 13.33
CA LEU A 368 -8.25 18.59 14.78
C LEU A 368 -7.29 19.70 15.21
N ALA A 369 -6.08 19.72 14.65
CA ALA A 369 -5.09 20.76 14.92
C ALA A 369 -5.57 22.16 14.49
N ALA A 370 -6.26 22.25 13.35
CA ALA A 370 -6.89 23.48 12.87
C ALA A 370 -8.06 23.93 13.76
N ALA A 371 -8.79 22.98 14.35
CA ALA A 371 -9.86 23.23 15.31
C ALA A 371 -9.37 23.52 16.75
N GLY A 372 -8.06 23.49 17.01
CA GLY A 372 -7.45 23.81 18.31
C GLY A 372 -7.08 22.61 19.19
N PHE A 373 -7.30 21.38 18.74
CA PHE A 373 -7.03 20.14 19.48
C PHE A 373 -5.67 19.52 19.12
N ARG A 374 -4.58 20.29 19.30
CA ARG A 374 -3.22 19.86 18.89
C ARG A 374 -2.60 18.79 19.78
N GLU A 375 -3.07 18.67 21.02
CA GLU A 375 -2.50 17.79 22.05
C GLU A 375 -3.37 16.55 22.29
N LEU A 376 -4.36 16.25 21.44
CA LEU A 376 -5.21 15.07 21.63
C LEU A 376 -4.41 13.80 21.27
N PRO A 377 -4.00 12.97 22.26
CA PRO A 377 -3.22 11.76 22.00
C PRO A 377 -4.03 10.74 21.19
N MET A 378 -3.32 9.94 20.39
CA MET A 378 -3.88 8.85 19.62
C MET A 378 -2.98 7.61 19.64
N ASP A 379 -3.58 6.45 19.93
CA ASP A 379 -2.93 5.14 19.82
C ASP A 379 -3.60 4.25 18.76
N VAL A 380 -2.79 3.44 18.09
CA VAL A 380 -3.27 2.44 17.13
C VAL A 380 -3.34 1.08 17.83
N LEU A 381 -4.56 0.56 17.95
CA LEU A 381 -4.83 -0.76 18.51
C LEU A 381 -4.85 -1.84 17.42
N PRO A 382 -4.52 -3.09 17.76
CA PRO A 382 -4.67 -4.21 16.83
C PRO A 382 -6.12 -4.36 16.34
N SER A 383 -6.31 -4.74 15.07
CA SER A 383 -7.65 -4.92 14.51
C SER A 383 -8.38 -6.11 15.17
N THR A 384 -9.66 -5.94 15.48
CA THR A 384 -10.55 -6.97 16.03
C THR A 384 -11.30 -7.76 14.95
N SER A 385 -11.14 -7.36 13.67
CA SER A 385 -11.71 -8.05 12.50
C SER A 385 -11.22 -9.49 12.40
N PRO A 386 -12.02 -10.45 11.91
CA PRO A 386 -11.56 -11.82 11.67
C PRO A 386 -10.35 -11.91 10.72
N ALA A 387 -10.13 -10.90 9.87
CA ALA A 387 -8.94 -10.82 9.00
C ALA A 387 -7.61 -10.78 9.79
N ASN A 388 -7.62 -10.27 11.03
CA ASN A 388 -6.46 -10.31 11.92
C ASN A 388 -6.39 -11.65 12.67
N ALA A 389 -6.13 -12.74 11.94
CA ALA A 389 -6.09 -14.09 12.49
C ALA A 389 -4.90 -14.34 13.45
N ALA A 390 -3.84 -13.52 13.35
CA ALA A 390 -2.64 -13.65 14.18
C ALA A 390 -2.85 -13.29 15.66
N MET A 391 -3.87 -12.48 15.97
CA MET A 391 -4.17 -12.04 17.33
C MET A 391 -5.28 -12.90 17.95
N CYS A 392 -4.96 -13.65 19.01
CA CYS A 392 -5.96 -14.33 19.83
C CYS A 392 -6.72 -13.33 20.74
N LEU A 393 -7.87 -13.75 21.27
CA LEU A 393 -8.71 -12.88 22.11
C LEU A 393 -7.95 -12.31 23.31
N ASN A 394 -7.18 -13.13 24.03
CA ASN A 394 -6.43 -12.68 25.21
C ASN A 394 -5.42 -11.58 24.87
N ARG A 395 -4.70 -11.71 23.76
CA ARG A 395 -3.77 -10.67 23.30
C ARG A 395 -4.48 -9.38 22.88
N LEU A 396 -5.69 -9.49 22.32
CA LEU A 396 -6.52 -8.31 22.04
C LEU A 396 -6.97 -7.64 23.33
N VAL A 397 -7.41 -8.41 24.33
CA VAL A 397 -7.80 -7.89 25.65
C VAL A 397 -6.64 -7.15 26.30
N ASP A 398 -5.45 -7.76 26.33
CA ASP A 398 -4.24 -7.11 26.89
C ASP A 398 -3.92 -5.79 26.17
N ALA A 399 -4.00 -5.76 24.84
CA ALA A 399 -3.73 -4.56 24.05
C ALA A 399 -4.79 -3.45 24.23
N TYR A 400 -6.03 -3.81 24.55
CA TYR A 400 -7.14 -2.86 24.69
C TYR A 400 -7.34 -2.37 26.13
N ARG A 401 -6.60 -2.89 27.13
CA ARG A 401 -6.72 -2.43 28.54
C ARG A 401 -6.57 -0.92 28.70
N CYS A 402 -5.68 -0.30 27.91
CA CYS A 402 -5.48 1.15 27.93
C CYS A 402 -6.76 1.95 27.60
N VAL A 403 -7.71 1.37 26.86
CA VAL A 403 -9.01 2.01 26.58
C VAL A 403 -9.81 2.16 27.88
N ALA A 404 -9.87 1.11 28.70
CA ALA A 404 -10.57 1.16 29.98
C ALA A 404 -9.86 2.10 30.97
N ASP A 405 -8.52 2.04 31.02
CA ASP A 405 -7.73 2.94 31.86
C ASP A 405 -8.02 4.41 31.53
N CYS A 406 -7.96 4.79 30.24
CA CYS A 406 -8.26 6.15 29.79
C CYS A 406 -9.73 6.55 29.97
N ALA A 407 -10.66 5.61 29.90
CA ALA A 407 -12.09 5.87 30.06
C ALA A 407 -12.50 6.08 31.53
N VAL A 408 -11.80 5.45 32.49
CA VAL A 408 -12.11 5.52 33.92
C VAL A 408 -11.35 6.63 34.64
N LEU A 409 -10.21 7.08 34.11
CA LEU A 409 -9.40 8.14 34.74
C LEU A 409 -10.23 9.42 34.98
N SER A 410 -10.53 9.63 36.26
CA SER A 410 -10.90 10.93 36.82
C SER A 410 -9.59 11.72 36.95
N GLN A 411 -9.52 12.91 36.33
CA GLN A 411 -8.55 13.90 36.79
C GLN A 411 -8.92 14.37 38.19
#